data_AF-A0A959ARV8-F1
#
_entry.id   AF-A0A959ARV8-F1
#
_cell.length_a   1.000
_cell.length_b   1.000
_cell.length_c   1.000
_cell.angle_alpha   90.00
_cell.angle_beta   90.00
_cell.angle_gamma   90.00
#
_symmetry.space_group_name_H-M   'P 1'
#
loop_
_entity.id
_entity.type
_entity.pdbx_description
1 polymer ?
#
loop_
_entity_poly.entity_id
_entity_poly.type
_entity_poly.pdbx_seq_one_letter_code
_entity_poly.pdbx_strand_id
1 'polypeptide(L)'
;VDKKYLAIVRGWTDETGEIDYALADADSGKGLLPAVTNYRRLACSEIDAAIGLRYKTARFSLVQAMPETGRRHQIRKHLAHINHPVIGDKRHGDVKQNTYFREVFSMRRMLLHASELQCVHPVTGVSLHISASADTEFDRALEITGLAAQL
;
A
#
# COMPACT_ATOMS: atom_id res chain seq x y z
N VAL A 1 17.85 2.63 -8.04
CA VAL A 1 17.53 2.51 -6.59
C VAL A 1 16.18 1.85 -6.53
N ASP A 2 16.17 0.61 -6.09
CA ASP A 2 14.98 -0.22 -6.10
C ASP A 2 14.35 -0.17 -4.71
N LYS A 3 13.05 0.06 -4.68
CA LYS A 3 12.30 0.22 -3.44
C LYS A 3 11.15 -0.77 -3.48
N LYS A 4 10.96 -1.53 -2.41
CA LYS A 4 9.79 -2.39 -2.23
C LYS A 4 9.02 -1.93 -1.00
N TYR A 5 7.72 -1.91 -1.14
CA TYR A 5 6.80 -1.55 -0.07
C TYR A 5 5.74 -2.63 0.06
N LEU A 6 5.34 -2.93 1.29
CA LEU A 6 4.16 -3.74 1.59
C LEU A 6 2.98 -2.81 1.88
N ALA A 7 1.83 -3.11 1.29
CA ALA A 7 0.61 -2.35 1.49
C ALA A 7 -0.58 -3.29 1.72
N ILE A 8 -1.36 -3.03 2.77
CA ILE A 8 -2.67 -3.66 2.93
C ILE A 8 -3.71 -2.72 2.32
N VAL A 9 -4.42 -3.22 1.32
CA VAL A 9 -5.36 -2.43 0.50
C VAL A 9 -6.77 -2.97 0.58
N ARG A 10 -7.74 -2.10 0.31
CA ARG A 10 -9.15 -2.48 0.14
C ARG A 10 -9.32 -3.34 -1.12
N GLY A 11 -10.07 -4.42 -1.00
CA GLY A 11 -10.51 -5.27 -2.11
C GLY A 11 -9.46 -6.30 -2.54
N TRP A 12 -9.84 -7.10 -3.54
CA TRP A 12 -8.92 -8.01 -4.22
C TRP A 12 -8.32 -7.32 -5.43
N THR A 13 -7.00 -7.10 -5.40
CA THR A 13 -6.28 -6.62 -6.59
C THR A 13 -6.10 -7.75 -7.58
N ASP A 14 -5.73 -7.41 -8.81
CA ASP A 14 -5.11 -8.36 -9.73
C ASP A 14 -3.81 -8.91 -9.12
N GLU A 15 -3.35 -10.06 -9.62
CA GLU A 15 -2.14 -10.71 -9.11
C GLU A 15 -0.88 -9.88 -9.36
N THR A 16 -0.83 -9.21 -10.51
CA THR A 16 0.22 -8.26 -10.86
C THR A 16 -0.37 -7.11 -11.66
N GLY A 17 0.27 -5.95 -11.63
CA GLY A 17 -0.10 -4.87 -12.53
C GLY A 17 0.93 -3.75 -12.56
N GLU A 18 0.80 -2.92 -13.58
CA GLU A 18 1.53 -1.67 -13.74
C GLU A 18 0.54 -0.51 -13.66
N ILE A 19 0.88 0.51 -12.87
CA ILE A 19 0.10 1.73 -12.77
C ILE A 19 0.95 2.86 -13.33
N ASP A 20 0.84 3.09 -14.63
CA ASP A 20 1.37 4.26 -15.33
C ASP A 20 0.32 5.38 -15.34
N TYR A 21 0.39 6.23 -14.31
CA TYR A 21 -0.54 7.34 -14.13
C TYR A 21 0.20 8.55 -13.59
N ALA A 22 0.34 9.58 -14.43
CA ALA A 22 1.06 10.79 -14.08
C ALA A 22 0.42 11.53 -12.89
N LEU A 23 1.26 12.09 -12.02
CA LEU A 23 0.83 12.74 -10.78
C LEU A 23 1.13 14.23 -10.80
N ALA A 24 0.22 15.02 -10.21
CA ALA A 24 0.41 16.45 -10.05
C ALA A 24 1.75 16.78 -9.39
N ASP A 25 2.47 17.74 -9.97
CA ASP A 25 3.68 18.28 -9.40
C ASP A 25 3.37 18.93 -8.05
N ALA A 26 3.94 18.35 -7.01
CA ALA A 26 3.74 18.78 -5.64
C ALA A 26 4.47 20.09 -5.31
N ASP A 27 5.53 20.41 -6.05
CA ASP A 27 6.46 21.48 -5.74
C ASP A 27 6.08 22.74 -6.53
N SER A 28 5.87 22.60 -7.84
CA SER A 28 5.44 23.72 -8.68
C SER A 28 3.93 23.97 -8.65
N GLY A 29 3.14 22.97 -8.26
CA GLY A 29 1.68 23.00 -8.35
C GLY A 29 1.14 23.03 -9.79
N LYS A 30 2.02 22.92 -10.79
CA LYS A 30 1.68 23.02 -12.21
C LYS A 30 2.11 21.76 -12.95
N GLY A 31 1.21 21.23 -13.77
CA GLY A 31 1.49 20.09 -14.63
C GLY A 31 1.46 18.73 -13.93
N LEU A 32 1.65 17.70 -14.74
CA LEU A 32 1.71 16.30 -14.32
C LEU A 32 3.11 15.77 -14.59
N LEU A 33 3.66 15.06 -13.61
CA LEU A 33 4.94 14.38 -13.72
C LEU A 33 4.68 12.89 -13.98
N PRO A 34 5.40 12.26 -14.92
CA PRO A 34 5.33 10.82 -15.12
C PRO A 34 5.59 10.08 -13.81
N ALA A 35 4.79 9.05 -13.58
CA ALA A 35 4.89 8.21 -12.40
C ALA A 35 4.42 6.80 -12.76
N VAL A 36 5.28 5.81 -12.43
CA VAL A 36 5.01 4.39 -12.67
C VAL A 36 5.21 3.60 -11.40
N THR A 37 4.25 2.73 -11.07
CA THR A 37 4.36 1.79 -9.96
C THR A 37 3.93 0.40 -10.41
N ASN A 38 4.88 -0.53 -10.37
CA ASN A 38 4.62 -1.94 -10.52
C ASN A 38 4.14 -2.52 -9.19
N TYR A 39 3.27 -3.52 -9.23
CA TYR A 39 2.85 -4.22 -8.03
C TYR A 39 2.61 -5.71 -8.26
N ARG A 40 2.74 -6.49 -7.18
CA ARG A 40 2.35 -7.89 -7.09
C ARG A 40 1.52 -8.10 -5.84
N ARG A 41 0.40 -8.83 -5.96
CA ARG A 41 -0.38 -9.32 -4.82
C ARG A 41 0.33 -10.50 -4.19
N LEU A 42 0.51 -10.45 -2.88
CA LEU A 42 1.12 -11.53 -2.10
C LEU A 42 0.06 -12.43 -1.47
N ALA A 43 -1.06 -11.84 -1.03
CA ALA A 43 -2.17 -12.55 -0.40
C ALA A 43 -3.48 -11.79 -0.63
N CYS A 44 -4.62 -12.48 -0.55
CA CYS A 44 -5.94 -11.87 -0.57
C CYS A 44 -6.92 -12.60 0.34
N SER A 45 -7.72 -11.86 1.08
CA SER A 45 -8.62 -12.42 2.09
C SER A 45 -9.98 -11.73 2.06
N GLU A 46 -10.95 -12.36 2.73
CA GLU A 46 -12.28 -11.82 2.97
C GLU A 46 -12.68 -12.12 4.41
N ILE A 47 -13.19 -11.11 5.11
CA ILE A 47 -13.67 -11.24 6.49
C ILE A 47 -15.18 -11.00 6.55
N ASP A 48 -15.84 -11.62 7.54
CA ASP A 48 -17.26 -11.40 7.82
C ASP A 48 -17.47 -10.06 8.56
N ALA A 49 -17.28 -8.97 7.82
CA ALA A 49 -17.49 -7.61 8.29
C ALA A 49 -18.21 -6.77 7.24
N ALA A 50 -19.40 -6.28 7.61
CA ALA A 50 -20.17 -5.38 6.77
C ALA A 50 -19.60 -3.95 6.85
N ILE A 51 -18.57 -3.66 6.06
CA ILE A 51 -17.97 -2.32 6.01
C ILE A 51 -18.73 -1.45 5.00
N GLY A 52 -19.66 -0.65 5.52
CA GLY A 52 -20.61 0.15 4.73
C GLY A 52 -21.92 -0.57 4.46
N LEU A 53 -22.76 -0.01 3.59
CA LEU A 53 -24.15 -0.47 3.40
C LEU A 53 -24.33 -1.51 2.28
N ARG A 54 -23.28 -1.81 1.49
CA ARG A 54 -23.43 -2.54 0.23
C ARG A 54 -23.15 -4.04 0.31
N TYR A 55 -22.23 -4.45 1.18
CA TYR A 55 -21.73 -5.82 1.23
C TYR A 55 -21.71 -6.32 2.68
N LYS A 56 -21.97 -7.61 2.87
CA LYS A 56 -21.93 -8.27 4.19
C LYS A 56 -20.50 -8.59 4.64
N THR A 57 -19.59 -8.72 3.69
CA THR A 57 -18.19 -9.08 3.88
C THR A 57 -17.26 -7.96 3.40
N ALA A 58 -16.02 -7.99 3.86
CA ALA A 58 -14.97 -7.06 3.45
C ALA A 58 -13.74 -7.80 2.93
N ARG A 59 -13.23 -7.34 1.78
CA ARG A 59 -12.09 -7.95 1.09
C ARG A 59 -10.83 -7.11 1.25
N PHE A 60 -9.69 -7.79 1.32
CA PHE A 60 -8.38 -7.15 1.43
C PHE A 60 -7.34 -7.88 0.58
N SER A 61 -6.28 -7.16 0.23
CA SER A 61 -5.07 -7.73 -0.37
C SER A 61 -3.84 -7.21 0.34
N LEU A 62 -2.82 -8.07 0.47
CA LEU A 62 -1.45 -7.65 0.71
C LEU A 62 -0.76 -7.48 -0.63
N VAL A 63 -0.17 -6.31 -0.86
CA VAL A 63 0.48 -5.95 -2.11
C VAL A 63 1.92 -5.54 -1.85
N GLN A 64 2.85 -6.10 -2.64
CA GLN A 64 4.18 -5.54 -2.80
C GLN A 64 4.16 -4.50 -3.92
N ALA A 65 4.38 -3.23 -3.58
CA ALA A 65 4.48 -2.13 -4.53
C ALA A 65 5.95 -1.74 -4.77
N MET A 66 6.30 -1.51 -6.03
CA MET A 66 7.64 -1.21 -6.52
C MET A 66 7.58 0.05 -7.39
N PRO A 67 7.66 1.25 -6.79
CA PRO A 67 7.61 2.49 -7.54
C PRO A 67 8.93 2.75 -8.27
N GLU A 68 8.87 2.93 -9.59
CA GLU A 68 10.05 3.27 -10.39
C GLU A 68 10.48 4.72 -10.11
N THR A 69 9.50 5.62 -10.06
CA THR A 69 9.69 7.02 -9.67
C THR A 69 9.50 7.24 -8.16
N GLY A 70 9.68 8.48 -7.70
CA GLY A 70 9.59 8.85 -6.28
C GLY A 70 8.65 10.03 -6.01
N ARG A 71 7.51 10.12 -6.70
CA ARG A 71 6.60 11.27 -6.57
C ARG A 71 5.89 11.30 -5.22
N ARG A 72 5.47 12.48 -4.76
CA ARG A 72 4.81 12.65 -3.46
C ARG A 72 3.53 11.83 -3.38
N HIS A 73 3.50 10.91 -2.39
CA HIS A 73 2.41 9.96 -2.13
C HIS A 73 2.10 9.01 -3.31
N GLN A 74 3.09 8.69 -4.15
CA GLN A 74 2.85 7.98 -5.40
C GLN A 74 2.07 6.67 -5.23
N ILE A 75 2.59 5.72 -4.43
CA ILE A 75 1.94 4.42 -4.18
C ILE A 75 0.49 4.60 -3.70
N ARG A 76 0.28 5.52 -2.75
CA ARG A 76 -1.03 5.80 -2.16
C ARG A 76 -2.04 6.28 -3.21
N LYS A 77 -1.62 7.22 -4.06
CA LYS A 77 -2.46 7.75 -5.14
C LYS A 77 -2.71 6.71 -6.24
N HIS A 78 -1.69 5.94 -6.61
CA HIS A 78 -1.79 4.91 -7.64
C HIS A 78 -2.74 3.78 -7.22
N LEU A 79 -2.57 3.25 -6.01
CA LEU A 79 -3.44 2.21 -5.48
C LEU A 79 -4.88 2.72 -5.31
N ALA A 80 -5.08 3.97 -4.88
CA ALA A 80 -6.40 4.59 -4.86
C ALA A 80 -7.00 4.77 -6.28
N HIS A 81 -6.17 5.12 -7.27
CA HIS A 81 -6.58 5.31 -8.67
C HIS A 81 -7.14 4.02 -9.28
N ILE A 82 -6.55 2.87 -8.94
CA ILE A 82 -7.07 1.56 -9.36
C ILE A 82 -8.16 1.00 -8.41
N ASN A 83 -8.79 1.84 -7.58
CA ASN A 83 -9.85 1.47 -6.62
C ASN A 83 -9.44 0.50 -5.50
N HIS A 84 -8.14 0.42 -5.20
CA HIS A 84 -7.57 -0.36 -4.11
C HIS A 84 -6.81 0.52 -3.11
N PRO A 85 -7.47 1.52 -2.50
CA PRO A 85 -6.80 2.42 -1.57
C PRO A 85 -6.15 1.68 -0.38
N VAL A 86 -5.01 2.21 0.06
CA VAL A 86 -4.31 1.76 1.27
C VAL A 86 -5.19 2.00 2.50
N ILE A 87 -5.34 0.97 3.33
CA ILE A 87 -6.09 1.07 4.59
C ILE A 87 -5.36 1.99 5.57
N GLY A 88 -6.11 2.87 6.23
CA GLY A 88 -5.60 3.88 7.16
C GLY A 88 -5.04 5.14 6.48
N ASP A 89 -5.05 5.23 5.16
CA ASP A 89 -4.68 6.46 4.45
C ASP A 89 -5.78 7.53 4.61
N LYS A 90 -5.51 8.58 5.38
CA LYS A 90 -6.47 9.66 5.63
C LYS A 90 -6.80 10.54 4.41
N ARG A 91 -5.93 10.61 3.41
CA ARG A 91 -6.07 11.55 2.27
C ARG A 91 -6.54 10.86 0.99
N HIS A 92 -6.04 9.66 0.73
CA HIS A 92 -6.33 8.91 -0.49
C HIS A 92 -7.01 7.57 -0.20
N GLY A 93 -7.36 7.30 1.06
CA GLY A 93 -7.98 6.06 1.49
C GLY A 93 -9.51 6.06 1.42
N ASP A 94 -10.10 4.91 1.76
CA ASP A 94 -11.56 4.76 1.88
C ASP A 94 -12.02 5.14 3.30
N VAL A 95 -12.90 6.14 3.40
CA VAL A 95 -13.37 6.68 4.69
C VAL A 95 -14.10 5.64 5.54
N LYS A 96 -14.85 4.71 4.91
CA LYS A 96 -15.62 3.69 5.63
C LYS A 96 -14.67 2.63 6.19
N GLN A 97 -13.72 2.17 5.38
CA GLN A 97 -12.66 1.25 5.82
C GLN A 97 -11.86 1.86 6.97
N ASN A 98 -11.38 3.10 6.81
CA ASN A 98 -10.57 3.76 7.82
C ASN A 98 -11.33 4.01 9.13
N THR A 99 -12.63 4.29 9.03
CA THR A 99 -13.50 4.46 10.20
C THR A 99 -13.72 3.14 10.92
N TYR A 100 -14.03 2.08 10.18
CA TYR A 100 -14.18 0.74 10.74
C TYR A 100 -12.91 0.27 11.45
N PHE A 101 -11.74 0.39 10.82
CA PHE A 101 -10.46 -0.01 11.44
C PHE A 101 -10.15 0.79 12.71
N ARG A 102 -10.48 2.08 12.72
CA ARG A 102 -10.28 2.94 13.88
C ARG A 102 -11.22 2.58 15.04
N GLU A 103 -12.49 2.29 14.75
CA GLU A 103 -13.52 2.10 15.77
C GLU A 103 -13.53 0.66 16.30
N VAL A 104 -13.36 -0.33 15.43
CA VAL A 104 -13.43 -1.75 15.80
C VAL A 104 -12.08 -2.27 16.28
N PHE A 105 -10.98 -1.87 15.64
CA PHE A 105 -9.65 -2.39 15.93
C PHE A 105 -8.71 -1.38 16.60
N SER A 106 -9.18 -0.17 16.90
CA SER A 106 -8.35 0.94 17.41
C SER A 106 -7.15 1.27 16.51
N MET A 107 -7.21 0.93 15.22
CA MET A 107 -6.09 1.06 14.28
C MET A 107 -6.20 2.36 13.49
N ARG A 108 -5.23 3.26 13.71
CA ARG A 108 -5.21 4.61 13.10
C ARG A 108 -4.07 4.84 12.11
N ARG A 109 -3.13 3.90 12.03
CA ARG A 109 -1.95 3.99 11.16
C ARG A 109 -2.33 3.66 9.71
N MET A 110 -1.54 4.19 8.79
CA MET A 110 -1.60 3.80 7.38
C MET A 110 -0.82 2.50 7.19
N LEU A 111 -1.44 1.51 6.56
CA LEU A 111 -0.85 0.18 6.33
C LEU A 111 0.01 0.17 5.05
N LEU A 112 1.05 1.01 5.04
CA LEU A 112 2.07 1.07 4.00
C LEU A 112 3.45 1.06 4.67
N HIS A 113 4.23 0.02 4.41
CA HIS A 113 5.54 -0.24 5.02
C HIS A 113 6.63 -0.26 3.96
N ALA A 114 7.73 0.44 4.17
CA ALA A 114 8.91 0.38 3.31
C ALA A 114 9.76 -0.82 3.72
N SER A 115 9.63 -1.94 3.01
CA SER A 115 10.21 -3.22 3.43
C SER A 115 11.64 -3.40 2.98
N GLU A 116 11.98 -2.95 1.77
CA GLU A 116 13.33 -3.11 1.21
C GLU A 116 13.78 -1.89 0.40
N LEU A 117 15.07 -1.61 0.48
CA LEU A 117 15.79 -0.66 -0.36
C LEU A 117 17.05 -1.32 -0.91
N GLN A 118 17.24 -1.25 -2.22
CA GLN A 118 18.47 -1.67 -2.88
C GLN A 118 19.08 -0.50 -3.66
N CYS A 119 20.37 -0.25 -3.41
CA CYS A 119 21.10 0.81 -4.10
C CYS A 119 22.59 0.46 -4.24
N VAL A 120 23.31 1.27 -4.99
CA VAL A 120 24.78 1.23 -5.03
C VAL A 120 25.28 2.26 -4.04
N HIS A 121 26.14 1.86 -3.11
CA HIS A 121 26.73 2.79 -2.15
C HIS A 121 27.54 3.87 -2.88
N PRO A 122 27.27 5.18 -2.66
CA PRO A 122 27.79 6.24 -3.52
C PRO A 122 29.31 6.43 -3.43
N VAL A 123 29.93 6.03 -2.32
CA VAL A 123 31.39 6.10 -2.14
C VAL A 123 32.10 4.81 -2.55
N THR A 124 31.66 3.65 -2.07
CA THR A 124 32.36 2.37 -2.26
C THR A 124 31.98 1.65 -3.55
N GLY A 125 30.87 2.00 -4.20
CA GLY A 125 30.36 1.29 -5.39
C GLY A 125 29.79 -0.11 -5.08
N VAL A 126 29.77 -0.53 -3.81
CA VAL A 126 29.26 -1.84 -3.39
C VAL A 126 27.73 -1.85 -3.40
N SER A 127 27.13 -2.97 -3.81
CA SER A 127 25.67 -3.15 -3.71
C SER A 127 25.25 -3.18 -2.24
N LEU A 128 24.29 -2.34 -1.90
CA LEU A 128 23.70 -2.24 -0.57
C LEU A 128 22.25 -2.72 -0.65
N HIS A 129 21.89 -3.65 0.24
CA HIS A 129 20.52 -4.10 0.46
C HIS A 129 20.16 -3.85 1.92
N ILE A 130 19.11 -3.07 2.13
CA ILE A 130 18.57 -2.73 3.45
C ILE A 130 17.16 -3.30 3.53
N SER A 131 16.89 -4.08 4.55
CA SER A 131 15.56 -4.60 4.87
C SER A 131 15.09 -4.02 6.21
N ALA A 132 13.80 -3.71 6.31
CA ALA A 132 13.15 -3.31 7.55
C ALA A 132 11.99 -4.26 7.85
N SER A 133 12.00 -4.86 9.05
CA SER A 133 10.87 -5.64 9.53
C SER A 133 9.64 -4.77 9.71
N ALA A 134 8.45 -5.36 9.52
CA ALA A 134 7.20 -4.71 9.84
C ALA A 134 7.12 -4.39 11.36
N ASP A 135 6.36 -3.35 11.70
CA ASP A 135 6.03 -3.07 13.10
C ASP A 135 4.88 -3.99 13.58
N THR A 136 4.71 -4.06 14.90
CA THR A 136 3.69 -4.90 15.52
C THR A 136 2.27 -4.57 15.09
N GLU A 137 2.01 -3.31 14.71
CA GLU A 137 0.68 -2.91 14.24
C GLU A 137 0.43 -3.31 12.77
N PHE A 138 1.47 -3.51 11.96
CA PHE A 138 1.35 -4.08 10.62
C PHE A 138 1.06 -5.57 10.72
N ASP A 139 1.77 -6.27 11.60
CA ASP A 139 1.54 -7.70 11.85
C ASP A 139 0.13 -7.93 12.38
N ARG A 140 -0.31 -7.12 13.35
CA ARG A 140 -1.69 -7.14 13.86
C ARG A 140 -2.72 -6.91 12.74
N ALA A 141 -2.41 -6.07 11.76
CA ALA A 141 -3.31 -5.84 10.63
C ALA A 141 -3.39 -7.04 9.68
N LEU A 142 -2.29 -7.76 9.47
CA LEU A 142 -2.28 -9.01 8.69
C LEU A 142 -3.19 -10.05 9.33
N GLU A 143 -3.16 -10.18 10.66
CA GLU A 143 -4.03 -11.09 11.41
C GLU A 143 -5.51 -10.68 11.31
N ILE A 144 -5.83 -9.42 11.62
CA ILE A 144 -7.19 -8.88 11.58
C ILE A 144 -7.85 -9.08 10.21
N THR A 145 -7.07 -8.88 9.16
CA THR A 145 -7.56 -9.01 7.78
C THR A 145 -7.55 -10.45 7.28
N GLY A 146 -6.98 -11.41 8.03
CA GLY A 146 -6.85 -12.81 7.59
C GLY A 146 -5.82 -13.01 6.48
N LEU A 147 -4.91 -12.04 6.27
CA LEU A 147 -3.83 -12.13 5.28
C LEU A 147 -2.62 -12.92 5.80
N ALA A 148 -2.43 -13.00 7.13
CA ALA A 148 -1.32 -13.73 7.75
C ALA A 148 -1.33 -15.24 7.41
N ALA A 149 -2.52 -15.84 7.28
CA ALA A 149 -2.66 -17.28 7.00
C ALA A 149 -2.23 -17.73 5.60
N GLN A 150 -1.80 -16.79 4.74
CA GLN A 150 -1.43 -17.04 3.34
C GLN A 150 0.04 -16.72 3.03
N LEU A 151 0.81 -16.27 4.04
CA LEU A 151 2.23 -15.97 3.95
C LEU A 151 3.05 -17.11 4.56
#